data_AF-A0A939J5P6-F1
#
_entry.id   AF-A0A939J5P6-F1
#
_cell.length_a   1.000
_cell.length_b   1.000
_cell.length_c   1.000
_cell.angle_alpha   90.00
_cell.angle_beta   90.00
_cell.angle_gamma   90.00
#
_symmetry.space_group_name_H-M   'P 1'
#
loop_
_entity.id
_entity.type
_entity.pdbx_description
1 polymer ?
#
loop_
_entity_poly.entity_id
_entity_poly.type
_entity_poly.pdbx_seq_one_letter_code
_entity_poly.pdbx_strand_id
1 'polypeptide(L)'
;MSKIRDFMEDQFLIEFDETFPASSDLFKEGVMDSFGYIQLIRFLEEEFEIKFTEKEMTGGVMVSLEQIEQTVAQKTADRSTS
;
A
#
# COMPACT_ATOMS: atom_id res chain seq x y z
N MET A 1 9.18 -10.09 7.29
CA MET A 1 8.86 -9.02 6.34
C MET A 1 7.37 -9.05 6.07
N SER A 2 6.77 -7.89 5.83
CA SER A 2 5.37 -7.77 5.42
C SER A 2 5.26 -8.07 3.93
N LYS A 3 4.28 -8.87 3.51
CA LYS A 3 4.05 -9.17 2.07
C LYS A 3 3.88 -7.90 1.23
N ILE A 4 3.37 -6.83 1.85
CA ILE A 4 3.19 -5.52 1.23
C ILE A 4 4.54 -4.89 0.94
N ARG A 5 5.45 -4.91 1.92
CA ARG A 5 6.83 -4.44 1.74
C ARG A 5 7.53 -5.19 0.62
N ASP A 6 7.51 -6.53 0.66
CA ASP A 6 8.21 -7.35 -0.34
C ASP A 6 7.70 -7.05 -1.76
N PHE A 7 6.38 -6.96 -1.93
CA PHE A 7 5.79 -6.56 -3.21
C PHE A 7 6.25 -5.17 -3.66
N MET A 8 6.28 -4.19 -2.76
CA MET A 8 6.67 -2.82 -3.10
C MET A 8 8.15 -2.69 -3.45
N GLU A 9 9.03 -3.37 -2.70
CA GLU A 9 10.46 -3.40 -3.00
C GLU A 9 10.73 -4.05 -4.37
N ASP A 10 10.04 -5.16 -4.67
CA ASP A 10 10.16 -5.86 -5.96
C ASP A 10 9.54 -5.07 -7.14
N GLN A 11 8.34 -4.51 -6.98
CA GLN A 11 7.65 -3.81 -8.07
C GLN A 11 8.23 -2.44 -8.37
N PHE A 12 8.61 -1.69 -7.34
CA PHE A 12 9.11 -0.32 -7.50
C PHE A 12 10.63 -0.23 -7.52
N LEU A 13 11.34 -1.36 -7.33
CA LEU A 13 12.81 -1.45 -7.31
C LEU A 13 13.42 -0.50 -6.27
N ILE A 14 12.84 -0.52 -5.07
CA ILE A 14 13.28 0.27 -3.91
C ILE A 14 13.63 -0.65 -2.74
N GLU A 15 14.32 -0.11 -1.75
CA GLU A 15 14.51 -0.74 -0.44
C GLU A 15 14.08 0.24 0.64
N PHE A 16 13.25 -0.21 1.59
CA PHE A 16 12.83 0.64 2.70
C PHE A 16 13.81 0.53 3.86
N ASP A 17 14.67 1.54 4.01
CA ASP A 17 15.73 1.62 5.02
C ASP A 17 15.71 2.95 5.80
N GLU A 18 16.83 3.32 6.44
CA GLU A 18 16.95 4.59 7.17
C GLU A 18 16.91 5.83 6.26
N THR A 19 17.30 5.69 4.99
CA THR A 19 17.29 6.77 3.99
C THR A 19 15.96 6.88 3.27
N PHE A 20 15.23 5.77 3.18
CA PHE A 20 13.89 5.70 2.61
C PHE A 20 12.90 5.05 3.59
N PRO A 21 12.46 5.79 4.64
CA PRO A 21 11.63 5.22 5.69
C PRO A 21 10.23 4.83 5.19
N ALA A 22 9.57 3.91 5.90
CA ALA A 22 8.24 3.42 5.57
C ALA A 22 7.13 4.51 5.60
N SER A 23 7.41 5.66 6.20
CA SER A 23 6.55 6.84 6.23
C SER A 23 6.73 7.78 5.02
N SER A 24 7.72 7.53 4.16
CA SER A 24 7.98 8.30 2.94
C SER A 24 6.78 8.29 1.98
N ASP A 25 6.52 9.43 1.36
CA ASP A 25 5.44 9.61 0.38
C ASP A 25 5.94 9.17 -1.01
N LEU A 26 5.50 7.99 -1.42
CA LEU A 26 5.98 7.29 -2.62
C LEU A 26 5.71 8.07 -3.92
N PHE A 27 4.66 8.91 -3.93
CA PHE A 27 4.37 9.78 -5.08
C PHE A 27 5.32 10.98 -5.12
N LYS A 28 5.56 11.62 -3.97
CA LYS A 28 6.50 12.77 -3.90
C LYS A 28 7.92 12.37 -4.21
N GLU A 29 8.32 11.18 -3.78
CA GLU A 29 9.63 10.61 -4.05
C GLU A 29 9.76 10.07 -5.49
N GLY A 30 8.67 10.09 -6.27
CA GLY A 30 8.68 9.65 -7.68
C GLY A 30 8.77 8.13 -7.86
N VAL A 31 8.62 7.37 -6.79
CA VAL A 31 8.67 5.90 -6.77
C VAL A 31 7.37 5.31 -7.34
N MET A 32 6.24 5.95 -7.07
CA MET A 32 4.93 5.47 -7.47
C MET A 32 4.22 6.49 -8.36
N ASP A 33 3.62 5.97 -9.43
CA ASP A 33 2.74 6.71 -10.33
C ASP A 33 1.30 6.17 -10.27
N SER A 34 0.44 6.67 -11.16
CA SER A 34 -0.96 6.22 -11.23
C SER A 34 -1.11 4.75 -11.63
N PHE A 35 -0.20 4.20 -12.45
CA PHE A 35 -0.28 2.80 -12.87
C PHE A 35 0.18 1.86 -11.77
N GLY A 36 1.33 2.17 -11.16
CA GLY A 36 1.87 1.47 -10.00
C GLY A 36 0.90 1.45 -8.83
N TYR A 37 0.18 2.56 -8.61
CA TYR A 37 -0.87 2.62 -7.61
C TYR A 37 -2.02 1.63 -7.89
N ILE A 38 -2.50 1.55 -9.13
CA ILE A 38 -3.55 0.59 -9.49
C ILE A 38 -3.06 -0.86 -9.36
N GLN A 39 -1.80 -1.14 -9.68
CA GLN A 39 -1.21 -2.47 -9.49
C GLN A 39 -1.12 -2.84 -8.00
N LEU A 40 -0.67 -1.90 -7.16
CA LEU A 40 -0.66 -2.08 -5.71
C LEU A 40 -2.07 -2.39 -5.19
N ILE A 41 -3.06 -1.61 -5.56
CA ILE A 41 -4.44 -1.84 -5.10
C ILE A 41 -4.94 -3.23 -5.52
N ARG A 42 -4.70 -3.65 -6.76
CA ARG A 42 -5.06 -5.00 -7.23
C ARG A 42 -4.37 -6.10 -6.42
N PHE A 43 -3.07 -5.96 -6.18
CA PHE A 43 -2.33 -6.88 -5.34
C PHE A 43 -2.93 -6.98 -3.93
N LEU A 44 -3.24 -5.85 -3.30
CA LEU A 44 -3.83 -5.83 -1.97
C LEU A 44 -5.22 -6.47 -1.92
N GLU A 45 -6.06 -6.21 -2.93
CA GLU A 45 -7.38 -6.83 -3.01
C GLU A 45 -7.31 -8.36 -3.20
N GLU A 46 -6.41 -8.84 -4.04
CA GLU A 46 -6.22 -10.26 -4.33
C GLU A 46 -5.56 -11.00 -3.17
N GLU A 47 -4.48 -10.45 -2.61
CA GLU A 47 -3.69 -11.09 -1.56
C GLU A 47 -4.41 -11.13 -0.20
N PHE A 48 -5.17 -10.07 0.11
CA PHE A 48 -5.83 -9.94 1.40
C PHE A 48 -7.34 -10.13 1.34
N GLU A 49 -7.94 -10.42 0.18
CA GLU A 49 -9.40 -10.56 0.00
C GLU A 49 -10.18 -9.35 0.58
N ILE A 50 -9.73 -8.15 0.23
CA ILE A 50 -10.36 -6.88 0.61
C ILE A 50 -10.79 -6.10 -0.64
N LYS A 51 -11.55 -5.03 -0.45
CA LYS A 51 -11.96 -4.12 -1.53
C LYS A 51 -11.70 -2.67 -1.14
N PHE A 52 -11.28 -1.88 -2.13
CA PHE A 52 -11.11 -0.44 -1.98
C PHE A 52 -12.16 0.31 -2.79
N THR A 53 -12.79 1.30 -2.17
CA THR A 53 -13.70 2.22 -2.86
C THR A 53 -12.91 3.36 -3.49
N GLU A 54 -13.46 4.00 -4.53
CA GLU A 54 -12.83 5.16 -5.18
C GLU A 54 -12.51 6.29 -4.20
N LYS A 55 -13.37 6.48 -3.18
CA LYS A 55 -13.17 7.49 -2.14
C LYS A 55 -11.96 7.17 -1.26
N GLU A 56 -11.73 5.89 -0.95
CA GLU A 56 -10.56 5.46 -0.17
C GLU A 56 -9.28 5.62 -0.99
N MET A 57 -9.36 5.28 -2.29
CA MET A 57 -8.23 5.44 -3.21
C MET A 57 -7.83 6.91 -3.42
N THR A 58 -8.80 7.82 -3.47
CA THR A 58 -8.53 9.26 -3.69
C THR A 58 -8.33 10.06 -2.40
N GLY A 59 -8.50 9.43 -1.23
CA GLY A 59 -8.47 10.08 0.08
C GLY A 59 -7.09 10.48 0.61
N GLY A 60 -6.00 10.16 -0.11
CA GLY A 60 -4.62 10.47 0.29
C GLY A 60 -4.08 9.61 1.45
N VAL A 61 -4.73 8.49 1.75
CA VAL A 61 -4.42 7.60 2.89
C VAL A 61 -3.65 6.33 2.48
N MET A 62 -3.05 6.30 1.28
CA MET A 62 -2.29 5.15 0.77
C MET A 62 -1.09 5.62 -0.07
N VAL A 63 -0.30 6.55 0.49
CA VAL A 63 0.88 7.10 -0.19
C VAL A 63 2.20 6.63 0.41
N SER A 64 2.17 5.96 1.56
CA SER A 64 3.35 5.39 2.22
C SER A 64 3.10 3.96 2.66
N LEU A 65 4.17 3.18 2.85
CA LEU A 65 4.08 1.79 3.29
C LEU A 65 3.32 1.68 4.62
N GLU A 66 3.62 2.54 5.61
CA GLU A 66 2.94 2.53 6.91
C GLU A 66 1.42 2.73 6.77
N GLN A 67 0.99 3.68 5.94
CA GLN A 67 -0.43 3.95 5.73
C GLN A 67 -1.13 2.79 5.03
N ILE A 68 -0.47 2.18 4.05
CA ILE A 68 -0.99 1.02 3.32
C ILE A 68 -1.17 -0.14 4.30
N GLU A 69 -0.16 -0.46 5.10
CA GLU A 69 -0.21 -1.53 6.11
C GLU A 69 -1.33 -1.30 7.13
N GLN A 70 -1.46 -0.07 7.64
CA GLN A 70 -2.53 0.30 8.56
C GLN A 70 -3.91 0.11 7.93
N THR A 71 -4.10 0.56 6.68
CA THR A 71 -5.38 0.44 5.96
C THR A 71 -5.76 -1.02 5.73
N VAL A 72 -4.80 -1.86 5.32
CA VAL A 72 -5.01 -3.30 5.11
C VAL A 72 -5.35 -4.00 6.43
N ALA A 73 -4.64 -3.66 7.50
CA ALA A 73 -4.90 -4.21 8.83
C ALA A 73 -6.32 -3.88 9.32
N GLN A 74 -6.76 -2.63 9.17
CA GLN A 74 -8.12 -2.20 9.51
C GLN A 74 -9.17 -2.97 8.70
N LYS A 75 -9.03 -3.05 7.38
CA LYS A 75 -9.98 -3.76 6.51
C LYS A 75 -10.06 -5.26 6.81
N THR A 76 -8.94 -5.88 7.11
CA THR A 76 -8.88 -7.32 7.45
C THR A 76 -9.52 -7.60 8.81
N ALA A 77 -9.35 -6.69 9.77
CA ALA A 77 -10.01 -6.77 11.07
C ALA A 77 -11.53 -6.64 10.94
N ASP A 78 -12.01 -5.63 10.21
CA ASP A 78 -13.45 -5.39 9.99
C ASP A 78 -14.14 -6.59 9.33
N ARG A 79 -13.46 -7.25 8.37
CA ARG A 79 -13.97 -8.48 7.73
C ARG A 79 -14.11 -9.64 8.71
N SER A 80 -13.21 -9.77 9.68
CA SER A 80 -13.20 -10.89 10.64
C SER A 80 -14.34 -10.80 11.67
N THR A 81 -15.00 -9.64 11.75
CA THR A 81 -16.14 -9.37 12.64
C THR A 81 -17.52 -9.47 11.97
N SER A 82 -17.59 -9.86 10.69
CA SER A 82 -18.86 -10.06 9.95
C SER A 82 -19.17 -11.51 9.65
#